data_AF-A0A9E0FCY7-F1
#
_entry.id   AF-A0A9E0FCY7-F1
#
_cell.length_a   1.000
_cell.length_b   1.000
_cell.length_c   1.000
_cell.angle_alpha   90.00
_cell.angle_beta   90.00
_cell.angle_gamma   90.00
#
_symmetry.space_group_name_H-M   'P 1'
#
loop_
_entity.id
_entity.type
_entity.pdbx_description
1 polymer ?
#
loop_
_entity_poly.entity_id
_entity_poly.type
_entity_poly.pdbx_seq_one_letter_code
_entity_poly.pdbx_strand_id
1 'polypeptide(L)'
;MKLKLPFLTFIVCGFSVLTFGQKKYNGTLFTKLGQEIKGEISLNLEGENNELIEIVSIEKTKGKGTKQTLTTSSKFNVAIIDHVVVNGTTYFFRNIKTNYDDKFIENACVQLIHGTITCGMFQSGDGSAMHSISVKFPNELLYILASVDFEYYNSSVSVPLRISNCKPLLDKMMGEDKSVTWAEDATRGKRIQCFKNIISDYNKCNVLEN
;
A
#
# COMPACT_ATOMS: atom_id res chain seq x y z
N MET A 1 52.68 -14.38 34.18
CA MET A 1 51.50 -14.98 33.51
C MET A 1 51.01 -13.99 32.46
N LYS A 2 51.16 -14.28 31.16
CA LYS A 2 50.72 -13.38 30.08
C LYS A 2 49.24 -13.65 29.80
N LEU A 3 48.36 -12.72 30.16
CA LEU A 3 46.93 -12.79 29.87
C LEU A 3 46.74 -12.39 28.39
N LYS A 4 46.34 -13.33 27.53
CA LYS A 4 45.95 -13.05 26.15
C LYS A 4 44.46 -12.68 26.14
N LEU A 5 44.15 -11.45 25.74
CA LEU A 5 42.79 -10.97 25.51
C LEU A 5 42.35 -11.44 24.11
N PRO A 6 41.24 -12.17 23.95
CA PRO A 6 40.74 -12.51 22.62
C PRO A 6 40.06 -11.29 21.99
N PHE A 7 40.48 -10.94 20.78
CA PHE A 7 39.83 -9.95 19.93
C PHE A 7 38.42 -10.44 19.59
N LEU A 8 37.41 -9.71 20.08
CA LEU A 8 36.02 -9.88 19.67
C LEU A 8 35.85 -9.20 18.30
N THR A 9 35.81 -9.97 17.22
CA THR A 9 35.54 -9.45 15.88
C THR A 9 34.07 -9.06 15.79
N PHE A 10 33.78 -7.76 15.89
CA PHE A 10 32.47 -7.20 15.61
C PHE A 10 32.18 -7.37 14.11
N ILE A 11 31.41 -8.40 13.74
CA ILE A 11 30.85 -8.51 12.40
C ILE A 11 29.75 -7.46 12.31
N VAL A 12 30.10 -6.28 11.78
CA VAL A 12 29.12 -5.30 11.33
C VAL A 12 28.47 -5.89 10.08
N CYS A 13 27.36 -6.60 10.25
CA CYS A 13 26.43 -6.86 9.16
C CYS A 13 25.91 -5.49 8.71
N GLY A 14 26.57 -4.91 7.71
CA GLY A 14 26.03 -3.78 6.98
C GLY A 14 24.72 -4.23 6.38
N PHE A 15 23.61 -3.80 6.99
CA PHE A 15 22.30 -3.81 6.34
C PHE A 15 22.43 -2.88 5.14
N SER A 16 22.80 -3.42 3.99
CA SER A 16 22.54 -2.79 2.71
C SER A 16 21.03 -2.64 2.62
N VAL A 17 20.54 -1.45 2.95
CA VAL A 17 19.18 -1.04 2.62
C VAL A 17 19.10 -1.16 1.10
N LEU A 18 18.47 -2.23 0.62
CA LEU A 18 18.12 -2.36 -0.80
C LEU A 18 17.10 -1.25 -1.05
N THR A 19 17.59 -0.09 -1.47
CA THR A 19 16.74 0.93 -2.07
C THR A 19 16.29 0.35 -3.40
N PHE A 20 15.14 -0.30 -3.40
CA PHE A 20 14.52 -0.77 -4.63
C PHE A 20 14.28 0.46 -5.51
N GLY A 21 15.13 0.60 -6.54
CA GLY A 21 15.06 1.70 -7.48
C GLY A 21 13.82 1.61 -8.36
N GLN A 22 13.42 2.75 -8.94
CA GLN A 22 12.38 2.77 -9.97
C GLN A 22 12.75 1.83 -11.12
N LYS A 23 11.77 1.04 -11.55
CA LYS A 23 11.83 0.14 -12.70
C LYS A 23 10.79 0.56 -13.72
N LYS A 24 11.01 0.17 -14.97
CA LYS A 24 10.13 0.45 -16.10
C LYS A 24 9.18 -0.72 -16.32
N TYR A 25 7.89 -0.42 -16.49
CA TYR A 25 6.84 -1.41 -16.68
C TYR A 25 5.96 -1.05 -17.85
N ASN A 26 5.65 -2.02 -18.72
CA ASN A 26 4.58 -1.84 -19.69
C ASN A 26 3.24 -1.84 -18.96
N GLY A 27 2.49 -0.75 -19.10
CA GLY A 27 1.25 -0.56 -18.38
C GLY A 27 0.33 0.48 -19.00
N THR A 28 -0.75 0.72 -18.30
CA THR A 28 -1.73 1.77 -18.63
C THR A 28 -1.91 2.67 -17.42
N LEU A 29 -1.77 3.98 -17.62
CA LEU A 29 -2.02 5.00 -16.61
C LEU A 29 -3.41 5.59 -16.84
N PHE A 30 -4.21 5.66 -15.78
CA PHE A 30 -5.52 6.28 -15.79
C PHE A 30 -5.48 7.56 -14.96
N THR A 31 -5.87 8.69 -15.56
CA THR A 31 -5.95 9.97 -14.84
C THR A 31 -7.34 10.15 -14.23
N LYS A 32 -7.41 10.95 -13.16
CA LYS A 32 -8.70 11.35 -12.55
C LYS A 32 -9.60 12.17 -13.49
N LEU A 33 -9.05 12.67 -14.59
CA LEU A 33 -9.78 13.35 -15.66
C LEU A 33 -10.30 12.38 -16.73
N GLY A 34 -10.13 11.06 -16.54
CA GLY A 34 -10.64 10.03 -17.45
C GLY A 34 -9.73 9.72 -18.65
N GLN A 35 -8.47 10.17 -18.64
CA GLN A 35 -7.53 9.83 -19.71
C GLN A 35 -6.91 8.46 -19.47
N GLU A 36 -6.82 7.66 -20.53
CA GLU A 36 -6.13 6.37 -20.56
C GLU A 36 -4.86 6.50 -21.41
N ILE A 37 -3.69 6.23 -20.82
CA ILE A 37 -2.40 6.39 -21.50
C ILE A 37 -1.62 5.08 -21.40
N LYS A 38 -1.36 4.45 -22.55
CA LYS A 38 -0.58 3.20 -22.66
C LYS A 38 0.88 3.52 -22.92
N GLY A 39 1.78 2.85 -22.20
CA GLY A 39 3.20 3.06 -22.37
C GLY A 39 4.07 2.32 -21.36
N GLU A 40 5.35 2.68 -21.37
CA GLU A 40 6.32 2.26 -20.36
C GLU A 40 6.29 3.26 -19.19
N ILE A 41 5.91 2.80 -18.01
CA ILE A 41 5.73 3.61 -16.80
C ILE A 41 6.90 3.35 -15.84
N SER A 42 7.54 4.41 -15.35
CA SER A 42 8.64 4.32 -14.37
C SER A 42 8.08 4.32 -12.94
N LEU A 43 8.13 3.17 -12.25
CA LEU A 43 7.54 2.95 -10.93
C LEU A 43 8.48 2.20 -9.98
N ASN A 44 8.34 2.45 -8.69
CA ASN A 44 8.78 1.60 -7.60
C ASN A 44 7.56 0.86 -7.04
N LEU A 45 7.43 -0.44 -7.33
CA LEU A 45 6.29 -1.24 -6.86
C LEU A 45 6.45 -1.72 -5.41
N GLU A 46 7.65 -1.59 -4.85
CA GLU A 46 8.02 -2.14 -3.53
C GLU A 46 8.31 -1.04 -2.50
N GLY A 47 8.24 0.23 -2.88
CA GLY A 47 8.57 1.35 -2.01
C GLY A 47 8.02 2.69 -2.51
N GLU A 48 8.69 3.76 -2.09
CA GLU A 48 8.30 5.13 -2.38
C GLU A 48 8.51 5.50 -3.85
N ASN A 49 7.58 6.29 -4.37
CA ASN A 49 7.66 6.90 -5.69
C ASN A 49 7.80 8.42 -5.59
N ASN A 50 8.47 9.00 -6.59
CA ASN A 50 8.50 10.44 -6.77
C ASN A 50 7.09 11.00 -7.05
N GLU A 51 6.89 12.27 -6.73
CA GLU A 51 5.62 12.98 -7.00
C GLU A 51 5.26 13.02 -8.49
N LEU A 52 6.26 12.92 -9.38
CA LEU A 52 6.08 12.89 -10.82
C LEU A 52 6.39 11.50 -11.36
N ILE A 53 5.38 10.86 -11.94
CA ILE A 53 5.49 9.56 -12.61
C ILE A 53 5.71 9.80 -14.10
N GLU A 54 6.80 9.24 -14.63
CA GLU A 54 7.08 9.26 -16.06
C GLU A 54 6.37 8.12 -16.77
N ILE A 55 5.77 8.43 -17.92
CA ILE A 55 5.27 7.46 -18.88
C ILE A 55 5.81 7.79 -20.28
N VAL A 56 6.33 6.78 -20.96
CA VAL A 56 6.76 6.86 -22.35
C VAL A 56 5.75 6.13 -23.22
N SER A 57 4.95 6.85 -23.99
CA SER A 57 4.01 6.28 -24.94
C SER A 57 4.63 6.18 -26.34
N ILE A 58 4.24 5.14 -27.08
CA ILE A 58 4.67 4.93 -28.46
C ILE A 58 3.43 4.89 -29.34
N GLU A 59 3.23 5.94 -30.12
CA GLU A 59 2.16 6.01 -31.11
C GLU A 59 2.70 5.65 -32.48
N LYS A 60 2.05 4.71 -33.17
CA LYS A 60 2.37 4.37 -34.56
C LYS A 60 1.33 5.00 -35.46
N THR A 61 1.69 6.08 -36.14
CA THR A 61 0.82 6.72 -37.14
C THR A 61 1.11 6.17 -38.53
N LYS A 62 0.06 5.79 -39.26
CA LYS A 62 0.12 5.48 -40.69
C LYS A 62 -0.30 6.74 -41.47
N GLY A 63 0.67 7.51 -41.93
CA GLY A 63 0.46 8.51 -42.97
C GLY A 63 0.55 7.86 -44.37
N LYS A 64 0.01 8.52 -45.40
CA LYS A 64 0.08 8.08 -46.82
C LYS A 64 1.52 7.67 -47.20
N GLY A 65 1.80 6.37 -47.16
CA GLY A 65 3.07 5.77 -47.60
C GLY A 65 4.16 5.58 -46.53
N THR A 66 4.09 6.22 -45.35
CA THR A 66 5.17 6.19 -44.36
C THR A 66 4.64 5.77 -42.98
N LYS A 67 5.24 4.72 -42.40
CA LYS A 67 5.04 4.39 -40.98
C LYS A 67 5.90 5.35 -40.16
N GLN A 68 5.29 6.22 -39.37
CA GLN A 68 5.99 7.04 -38.39
C GLN A 68 5.73 6.47 -37.00
N THR A 69 6.80 6.38 -36.20
CA THR A 69 6.73 6.06 -34.78
C THR A 69 6.99 7.34 -34.02
N LEU A 70 6.00 7.81 -33.26
CA LEU A 70 6.13 8.95 -32.37
C LEU A 70 6.33 8.42 -30.95
N THR A 71 7.43 8.81 -30.31
CA THR A 71 7.69 8.51 -28.90
C THR A 71 7.47 9.77 -28.10
N THR A 72 6.56 9.73 -27.14
CA THR A 72 6.24 10.87 -26.26
C THR A 72 6.56 10.49 -24.82
N SER A 73 7.42 11.25 -24.15
CA SER A 73 7.60 11.16 -22.69
C SER A 73 6.74 12.23 -22.02
N SER A 74 6.00 11.84 -21.00
CA SER A 74 5.15 12.72 -20.20
C SER A 74 5.31 12.42 -18.73
N LYS A 75 5.23 13.45 -17.89
CA LYS A 75 5.29 13.34 -16.43
C LYS A 75 3.97 13.77 -15.82
N PHE A 76 3.39 12.91 -14.99
CA PHE A 76 2.12 13.17 -14.31
C PHE A 76 2.34 13.27 -12.81
N ASN A 77 1.73 14.28 -12.18
CA ASN A 77 1.72 14.35 -10.73
C ASN A 77 0.88 13.20 -10.15
N VAL A 78 1.37 12.50 -9.13
CA VAL A 78 0.66 11.38 -8.50
C VAL A 78 -0.77 11.77 -8.09
N ALA A 79 -0.99 13.01 -7.65
CA ALA A 79 -2.31 13.50 -7.25
C ALA A 79 -3.35 13.51 -8.37
N ILE A 80 -2.93 13.58 -9.65
CA ILE A 80 -3.83 13.53 -10.82
C ILE A 80 -3.98 12.13 -11.42
N ILE A 81 -3.16 11.18 -10.97
CA ILE A 81 -3.26 9.77 -11.36
C ILE A 81 -4.33 9.13 -10.49
N ASP A 82 -5.27 8.42 -11.11
CA ASP A 82 -6.28 7.64 -10.40
C ASP A 82 -5.71 6.28 -10.00
N HIS A 83 -5.24 5.53 -11.00
CA HIS A 83 -4.57 4.25 -10.84
C HIS A 83 -3.69 3.92 -12.04
N VAL A 84 -2.84 2.91 -11.89
CA VAL A 84 -2.06 2.32 -13.00
C VAL A 84 -2.35 0.84 -13.07
N VAL A 85 -2.35 0.28 -14.28
CA VAL A 85 -2.47 -1.16 -14.52
C VAL A 85 -1.16 -1.66 -15.09
N VAL A 86 -0.49 -2.55 -14.36
CA VAL A 86 0.78 -3.18 -14.74
C VAL A 86 0.62 -4.69 -14.60
N ASN A 87 0.94 -5.44 -15.66
CA ASN A 87 0.80 -6.90 -15.70
C ASN A 87 -0.60 -7.42 -15.28
N GLY A 88 -1.66 -6.66 -15.60
CA GLY A 88 -3.04 -7.00 -15.22
C GLY A 88 -3.42 -6.65 -13.77
N THR A 89 -2.46 -6.19 -12.95
CA THR A 89 -2.71 -5.74 -11.59
C THR A 89 -2.97 -4.24 -11.56
N THR A 90 -4.04 -3.85 -10.85
CA THR A 90 -4.36 -2.43 -10.59
C THR A 90 -3.62 -1.97 -9.35
N TYR A 91 -2.81 -0.92 -9.50
CA TYR A 91 -2.12 -0.25 -8.41
C TYR A 91 -2.66 1.16 -8.21
N PHE A 92 -2.86 1.51 -6.95
CA PHE A 92 -3.19 2.84 -6.49
C PHE A 92 -1.98 3.45 -5.81
N PHE A 93 -1.80 4.77 -5.95
CA PHE A 93 -0.80 5.49 -5.16
C PHE A 93 -1.38 5.89 -3.81
N ARG A 94 -0.69 5.53 -2.72
CA ARG A 94 -1.10 5.79 -1.34
C ARG A 94 0.09 6.10 -0.46
N ASN A 95 -0.13 6.91 0.57
CA ASN A 95 0.83 7.14 1.63
C ASN A 95 0.58 6.12 2.74
N ILE A 96 1.61 5.38 3.14
CA ILE A 96 1.50 4.37 4.20
C ILE A 96 2.10 4.95 5.47
N LYS A 97 1.27 5.22 6.47
CA LYS A 97 1.71 5.62 7.81
C LYS A 97 2.41 4.44 8.50
N THR A 98 3.64 4.68 8.95
CA THR A 98 4.54 3.64 9.50
C THR A 98 4.82 3.80 11.00
N ASN A 99 4.54 4.97 11.58
CA ASN A 99 4.69 5.20 13.02
C ASN A 99 3.72 6.30 13.56
N TYR A 100 3.79 6.59 14.86
CA TYR A 100 2.99 7.63 15.53
C TYR A 100 3.47 9.06 15.20
N ASP A 101 4.74 9.23 14.85
CA ASP A 101 5.37 10.52 14.53
C ASP A 101 5.09 10.98 13.10
N ASP A 102 3.97 10.54 12.51
CA ASP A 102 3.57 10.86 11.15
C ASP A 102 4.66 10.59 10.10
N LYS A 103 5.41 9.49 10.26
CA LYS A 103 6.32 8.99 9.23
C LYS A 103 5.57 8.16 8.20
N PHE A 104 5.76 8.49 6.94
CA PHE A 104 5.10 7.83 5.81
C PHE A 104 6.11 7.19 4.86
N ILE A 105 5.65 6.13 4.17
CA ILE A 105 6.15 5.77 2.84
C ILE A 105 5.25 6.51 1.86
N GLU A 106 5.81 7.49 1.15
CA GLU A 106 5.06 8.36 0.24
C GLU A 106 4.79 7.68 -1.10
N ASN A 107 3.63 7.95 -1.71
CA ASN A 107 3.27 7.50 -3.05
C ASN A 107 3.56 6.00 -3.32
N ALA A 108 3.34 5.13 -2.34
CA ALA A 108 3.52 3.70 -2.52
C ALA A 108 2.50 3.14 -3.52
N CYS A 109 2.95 2.31 -4.45
CA CYS A 109 2.08 1.53 -5.31
C CYS A 109 1.46 0.38 -4.50
N VAL A 110 0.15 0.40 -4.32
CA VAL A 110 -0.57 -0.64 -3.58
C VAL A 110 -1.71 -1.26 -4.38
N GLN A 111 -1.91 -2.56 -4.25
CA GLN A 111 -3.05 -3.28 -4.78
C GLN A 111 -4.05 -3.60 -3.66
N LEU A 112 -5.35 -3.54 -3.95
CA LEU A 112 -6.39 -3.99 -3.02
C LEU A 112 -6.38 -5.53 -2.97
N ILE A 113 -6.20 -6.10 -1.78
CA ILE A 113 -6.14 -7.56 -1.58
C ILE A 113 -7.31 -8.11 -0.75
N HIS A 114 -8.08 -7.24 -0.07
CA HIS A 114 -9.26 -7.64 0.70
C HIS A 114 -10.19 -6.44 0.94
N GLY A 115 -11.51 -6.62 0.86
CA GLY A 115 -12.50 -5.57 1.12
C GLY A 115 -12.74 -4.63 -0.07
N THR A 116 -12.88 -3.34 0.20
CA THR A 116 -13.21 -2.31 -0.79
C THR A 116 -12.19 -1.16 -0.74
N ILE A 117 -12.24 -0.24 -1.72
CA ILE A 117 -11.33 0.91 -1.75
C ILE A 117 -11.54 1.89 -0.57
N THR A 118 -12.73 1.90 0.04
CA THR A 118 -13.09 2.79 1.14
C THR A 118 -12.90 2.15 2.52
N CYS A 119 -12.98 0.82 2.60
CA CYS A 119 -12.60 0.02 3.75
C CYS A 119 -11.98 -1.31 3.29
N GLY A 120 -10.66 -1.40 3.34
CA GLY A 120 -9.94 -2.50 2.71
C GLY A 120 -8.51 -2.67 3.17
N MET A 121 -7.92 -3.78 2.75
CA MET A 121 -6.52 -4.13 2.97
C MET A 121 -5.78 -4.05 1.66
N PHE A 122 -4.61 -3.44 1.71
CA PHE A 122 -3.79 -3.12 0.58
C PHE A 122 -2.39 -3.70 0.75
N GLN A 123 -1.78 -4.08 -0.37
CA GLN A 123 -0.45 -4.66 -0.43
C GLN A 123 0.45 -3.87 -1.37
N SER A 124 1.64 -3.50 -0.90
CA SER A 124 2.78 -3.12 -1.77
C SER A 124 3.73 -4.30 -1.93
N GLY A 125 4.45 -4.34 -3.06
CA GLY A 125 5.34 -5.45 -3.39
C GLY A 125 4.69 -6.84 -3.27
N ASP A 126 5.45 -7.80 -2.79
CA ASP A 126 5.00 -9.18 -2.55
C ASP A 126 4.30 -9.39 -1.20
N GLY A 127 4.17 -8.34 -0.38
CA GLY A 127 3.56 -8.42 0.95
C GLY A 127 4.46 -9.03 2.04
N SER A 128 5.71 -9.38 1.74
CA SER A 128 6.64 -10.00 2.71
C SER A 128 7.36 -8.98 3.59
N ALA A 129 7.66 -7.79 3.03
CA ALA A 129 8.42 -6.75 3.71
C ALA A 129 7.64 -6.10 4.87
N MET A 130 8.36 -5.47 5.80
CA MET A 130 7.74 -4.64 6.84
C MET A 130 6.97 -3.49 6.19
N HIS A 131 5.78 -3.18 6.72
CA HIS A 131 4.85 -2.18 6.22
C HIS A 131 4.23 -2.43 4.84
N SER A 132 4.53 -3.58 4.21
CA SER A 132 3.98 -3.93 2.89
C SER A 132 2.50 -4.28 2.90
N ILE A 133 1.90 -4.49 4.07
CA ILE A 133 0.47 -4.68 4.25
C ILE A 133 -0.07 -3.51 5.07
N SER A 134 -1.13 -2.90 4.57
CA SER A 134 -1.73 -1.71 5.16
C SER A 134 -3.25 -1.76 5.03
N VAL A 135 -3.93 -0.97 5.85
CA VAL A 135 -5.39 -0.94 5.95
C VAL A 135 -5.91 0.47 5.75
N LYS A 136 -7.11 0.53 5.17
CA LYS A 136 -7.93 1.72 5.09
C LYS A 136 -9.17 1.52 5.93
N PHE A 137 -9.42 2.42 6.87
CA PHE A 137 -10.69 2.48 7.58
C PHE A 137 -11.64 3.53 6.99
N PRO A 138 -12.94 3.42 7.25
CA PRO A 138 -13.92 4.44 6.87
C PRO A 138 -13.56 5.81 7.43
N ASN A 139 -14.02 6.88 6.77
CA ASN A 139 -13.83 8.27 7.20
C ASN A 139 -12.37 8.77 7.26
N GLU A 140 -11.39 7.95 6.89
CA GLU A 140 -10.02 8.40 6.65
C GLU A 140 -9.85 8.96 5.22
N LEU A 141 -8.86 9.83 5.02
CA LEU A 141 -8.50 10.34 3.70
C LEU A 141 -8.13 9.18 2.76
N LEU A 142 -8.70 9.16 1.56
CA LEU A 142 -8.55 8.03 0.62
C LEU A 142 -7.08 7.71 0.28
N TYR A 143 -6.20 8.71 0.32
CA TYR A 143 -4.79 8.56 -0.04
C TYR A 143 -3.91 8.10 1.12
N ILE A 144 -4.42 8.00 2.35
CA ILE A 144 -3.65 7.57 3.54
C ILE A 144 -4.08 6.17 3.96
N LEU A 145 -3.10 5.31 4.21
CA LEU A 145 -3.26 3.96 4.76
C LEU A 145 -2.45 3.83 6.06
N ALA A 146 -2.88 2.95 6.95
CA ALA A 146 -2.13 2.59 8.15
C ALA A 146 -1.47 1.22 7.98
N SER A 147 -0.17 1.10 8.30
CA SER A 147 0.51 -0.19 8.25
C SER A 147 -0.02 -1.14 9.34
N VAL A 148 -0.27 -2.42 8.99
CA VAL A 148 -0.66 -3.45 9.97
C VAL A 148 0.46 -3.83 10.93
N ASP A 149 1.71 -3.53 10.55
CA ASP A 149 2.89 -3.79 11.38
C ASP A 149 3.02 -2.73 12.48
N PHE A 150 2.48 -1.53 12.23
CA PHE A 150 2.47 -0.38 13.14
C PHE A 150 1.20 -0.25 13.96
N GLU A 151 0.03 -0.58 13.39
CA GLU A 151 -1.27 -0.53 14.07
C GLU A 151 -1.33 -1.68 15.09
N TYR A 152 -0.50 -1.55 16.11
CA TYR A 152 -0.10 -2.55 17.09
C TYR A 152 -0.82 -2.34 18.41
N TYR A 153 -1.45 -1.17 18.62
CA TYR A 153 -2.33 -0.96 19.77
C TYR A 153 -3.61 -1.79 19.62
N ASN A 154 -3.49 -3.05 20.06
CA ASN A 154 -4.51 -4.01 20.47
C ASN A 154 -5.89 -3.40 20.59
N SER A 155 -6.79 -3.58 19.61
CA SER A 155 -8.22 -3.28 19.83
C SER A 155 -8.52 -1.91 20.45
N SER A 156 -7.55 -0.97 20.42
CA SER A 156 -7.59 0.22 21.25
C SER A 156 -8.55 1.17 20.59
N VAL A 157 -9.18 2.02 21.40
CA VAL A 157 -10.31 2.89 21.07
C VAL A 157 -10.24 3.52 19.66
N SER A 158 -9.05 3.76 19.10
CA SER A 158 -8.85 4.25 17.74
C SER A 158 -9.56 3.43 16.66
N VAL A 159 -9.40 2.10 16.58
CA VAL A 159 -10.03 1.29 15.53
C VAL A 159 -11.55 1.21 15.73
N PRO A 160 -12.07 0.84 16.93
CA PRO A 160 -13.49 0.88 17.24
C PRO A 160 -14.16 2.22 16.91
N LEU A 161 -13.49 3.36 17.12
CA LEU A 161 -14.03 4.67 16.75
C LEU A 161 -14.21 4.83 15.23
N ARG A 162 -13.23 4.39 14.43
CA ARG A 162 -13.28 4.50 12.96
C ARG A 162 -14.34 3.61 12.31
N ILE A 163 -14.74 2.53 12.99
CA ILE A 163 -15.76 1.58 12.53
C ILE A 163 -17.07 1.64 13.33
N SER A 164 -17.25 2.67 14.15
CA SER A 164 -18.33 2.79 15.14
C SER A 164 -19.76 2.72 14.56
N ASN A 165 -19.92 3.03 13.27
CA ASN A 165 -21.20 2.89 12.57
C ASN A 165 -21.68 1.43 12.44
N CYS A 166 -20.79 0.44 12.61
CA CYS A 166 -21.14 -0.98 12.57
C CYS A 166 -21.26 -1.53 14.00
N LYS A 167 -22.44 -1.35 14.63
CA LYS A 167 -22.68 -1.74 16.02
C LYS A 167 -22.28 -3.19 16.37
N PRO A 168 -22.64 -4.22 15.58
CA PRO A 168 -22.25 -5.60 15.91
C PRO A 168 -20.74 -5.81 15.97
N LEU A 169 -19.99 -5.12 15.10
CA LEU A 169 -18.53 -5.19 15.09
C LEU A 169 -17.94 -4.40 16.26
N LEU A 170 -18.49 -3.23 16.57
CA LEU A 170 -18.12 -2.47 17.77
C LEU A 170 -18.28 -3.31 19.03
N ASP A 171 -19.42 -3.98 19.20
CA ASP A 171 -19.71 -4.83 20.35
C ASP A 171 -18.69 -6.00 20.45
N LYS A 172 -18.28 -6.61 19.31
CA LYS A 172 -17.20 -7.62 19.29
C LYS A 172 -15.85 -7.07 19.74
N MET A 173 -15.47 -5.89 19.27
CA MET A 173 -14.18 -5.28 19.63
C MET A 173 -14.15 -4.87 21.10
N MET A 174 -15.23 -4.28 21.61
CA MET A 174 -15.37 -3.90 23.02
C MET A 174 -15.44 -5.12 23.95
N GLY A 175 -15.99 -6.23 23.47
CA GLY A 175 -15.99 -7.53 24.16
C GLY A 175 -14.70 -8.34 23.99
N GLU A 176 -13.65 -7.75 23.40
CA GLU A 176 -12.35 -8.40 23.16
C GLU A 176 -12.42 -9.73 22.37
N ASP A 177 -13.36 -9.85 21.44
CA ASP A 177 -13.50 -11.06 20.60
C ASP A 177 -12.21 -11.32 19.81
N LYS A 178 -11.58 -12.47 20.08
CA LYS A 178 -10.29 -12.89 19.50
C LYS A 178 -10.29 -13.01 17.98
N SER A 179 -11.44 -12.97 17.32
CA SER A 179 -11.55 -12.91 15.86
C SER A 179 -11.23 -11.52 15.31
N VAL A 180 -11.42 -10.45 16.08
CA VAL A 180 -11.22 -9.05 15.67
C VAL A 180 -10.28 -8.28 16.61
N THR A 181 -9.77 -8.91 17.65
CA THR A 181 -8.76 -8.36 18.55
C THR A 181 -7.50 -9.23 18.57
N TRP A 182 -6.39 -8.67 19.07
CA TRP A 182 -5.13 -9.40 19.26
C TRP A 182 -4.36 -8.83 20.45
N ALA A 183 -3.45 -9.65 20.98
CA ALA A 183 -2.50 -9.25 22.02
C ALA A 183 -1.26 -8.60 21.40
N GLU A 184 -0.50 -7.93 22.26
CA GLU A 184 0.66 -7.14 21.87
C GLU A 184 1.70 -8.02 21.14
N ASP A 185 2.02 -9.19 21.65
CA ASP A 185 2.97 -10.14 21.07
C ASP A 185 2.44 -10.94 19.84
N ALA A 186 1.28 -10.58 19.29
CA ALA A 186 0.68 -11.32 18.19
C ALA A 186 1.53 -11.29 16.92
N THR A 187 1.65 -12.47 16.29
CA THR A 187 2.34 -12.61 15.00
C THR A 187 1.71 -11.72 13.92
N ARG A 188 2.52 -11.30 12.95
CA ARG A 188 2.05 -10.51 11.79
C ARG A 188 0.87 -11.18 11.07
N GLY A 189 0.94 -12.50 10.89
CA GLY A 189 -0.15 -13.27 10.27
C GLY A 189 -1.45 -13.22 11.08
N LYS A 190 -1.39 -13.29 12.42
CA LYS A 190 -2.57 -13.15 13.27
C LYS A 190 -3.18 -11.76 13.16
N ARG A 191 -2.36 -10.71 13.17
CA ARG A 191 -2.81 -9.32 12.99
C ARG A 191 -3.51 -9.12 11.65
N ILE A 192 -2.90 -9.59 10.56
CA ILE A 192 -3.50 -9.56 9.22
C ILE A 192 -4.85 -10.27 9.21
N GLN A 193 -4.97 -11.44 9.84
CA GLN A 193 -6.24 -12.16 9.88
C GLN A 193 -7.31 -11.39 10.67
N CYS A 194 -6.97 -10.77 11.80
CA CYS A 194 -7.91 -9.95 12.56
C CYS A 194 -8.39 -8.74 11.73
N PHE A 195 -7.49 -8.03 11.04
CA PHE A 195 -7.89 -6.95 10.13
C PHE A 195 -8.80 -7.43 8.99
N LYS A 196 -8.53 -8.60 8.39
CA LYS A 196 -9.43 -9.19 7.39
C LYS A 196 -10.83 -9.41 7.96
N ASN A 197 -10.93 -9.88 9.21
CA ASN A 197 -12.21 -10.10 9.86
C ASN A 197 -12.93 -8.77 10.14
N ILE A 198 -12.22 -7.77 10.69
CA ILE A 198 -12.75 -6.41 10.91
C ILE A 198 -13.30 -5.83 9.60
N ILE A 199 -12.51 -5.85 8.53
CA ILE A 199 -12.90 -5.32 7.21
C ILE A 199 -14.12 -6.07 6.65
N SER A 200 -14.15 -7.40 6.80
CA SER A 200 -15.27 -8.21 6.30
C SER A 200 -16.56 -7.90 7.06
N ASP A 201 -16.49 -7.83 8.39
CA ASP A 201 -17.66 -7.56 9.22
C ASP A 201 -18.15 -6.13 9.05
N TYR A 202 -17.25 -5.16 8.91
CA TYR A 202 -17.61 -3.78 8.61
C TYR A 202 -18.30 -3.65 7.25
N ASN A 203 -17.71 -4.23 6.19
CA ASN A 203 -18.31 -4.14 4.85
C ASN A 203 -19.67 -4.86 4.78
N LYS A 204 -19.95 -5.87 5.61
CA LYS A 204 -21.31 -6.46 5.71
C LYS A 204 -22.33 -5.50 6.32
N CYS A 205 -21.94 -4.67 7.30
CA CYS A 205 -22.82 -3.65 7.86
C CYS A 205 -23.28 -2.65 6.79
N ASN A 206 -22.38 -2.25 5.89
CA ASN A 206 -22.67 -1.23 4.87
C ASN A 206 -23.38 -1.75 3.61
N VAL A 207 -23.48 -3.07 3.42
CA VAL A 207 -24.30 -3.66 2.34
C VAL A 207 -25.78 -3.68 2.72
N LEU A 208 -26.11 -3.57 4.01
CA LEU A 208 -27.48 -3.61 4.52
C LEU A 208 -28.19 -2.23 4.55
N GLU A 209 -27.50 -1.17 4.13
CA GLU A 209 -28.05 0.21 4.06
C GLU A 209 -28.31 0.71 2.63
N ASN A 210 -28.15 -0.15 1.61
CA ASN A 210 -28.60 0.09 0.22
C ASN A 210 -29.66 -0.93 -0.18
#